data_AF-A0A3M2GHA5-F1
#
_entry.id   AF-A0A3M2GHA5-F1
#
_cell.length_a   1.000
_cell.length_b   1.000
_cell.length_c   1.000
_cell.angle_alpha   90.00
_cell.angle_beta   90.00
_cell.angle_gamma   90.00
#
_symmetry.space_group_name_H-M   'P 1'
#
loop_
_entity.id
_entity.type
_entity.pdbx_description
1 polymer ?
#
loop_
_entity_poly.entity_id
_entity_poly.type
_entity_poly.pdbx_seq_one_letter_code
_entity_poly.pdbx_strand_id
1 'polypeptide(L)'
;MSAVELPALYVDNVAAIVAVERPLLMARDPGPGEAGVPLEWFVALEVLDPGPDGVDRAATRVWVDGVLAFDGGAAPELQPGFDGPRAEVVETADTLRVVLDPATPFASEAEVQVRVVSATAGGAHALDETYTFTAEDRTAPKLVAAQATAQRVVQIGFDEDVVVTDPVGFAIVPVDLPAVPVVPVSATAQGTVVTLVLNTEMTPDVAYQVTATGVADLQGNPVLPPDDAAAFTGFRPPRPAARRFDLWTMLPRHNRRTDATGDLRRFIACLQEVADLLLSEVDRYPDVFDLERAPEAFLDLILEDLGNPFPFDLDVLGKRRLASVLVEMYRQKGTAVGIENAIRFFLGIDITAITPFTGTTLVLGESELGVDWELGPSDRFARYAFNVEVDVPLTGTQRSQIRAIVDYLKPAHTHFVDLIEPGPPPTFDHWELGISELG
;
A
#
# COMPACT_ATOMS: atom_id res chain seq x y z
N MET A 1 18.64 -41.61 12.16
CA MET A 1 18.40 -40.80 13.37
C MET A 1 19.27 -39.57 13.27
N SER A 2 18.68 -38.46 12.81
CA SER A 2 19.34 -37.15 12.75
C SER A 2 19.36 -36.56 14.16
N ALA A 3 20.55 -36.40 14.73
CA ALA A 3 20.73 -35.72 16.01
C ALA A 3 20.39 -34.23 15.83
N VAL A 4 19.39 -33.76 16.57
CA VAL A 4 19.06 -32.34 16.65
C VAL A 4 20.09 -31.70 17.60
N GLU A 5 20.94 -30.81 17.09
CA GLU A 5 21.76 -29.96 17.95
C GLU A 5 20.86 -28.93 18.63
N LEU A 6 20.91 -28.91 19.96
CA LEU A 6 20.31 -27.85 20.76
C LEU A 6 21.24 -26.62 20.70
N PRO A 7 20.70 -25.40 20.65
CA PRO A 7 21.52 -24.20 20.67
C PRO A 7 22.38 -24.17 21.93
N ALA A 8 23.70 -24.10 21.73
CA ALA A 8 24.68 -23.99 22.80
C ALA A 8 25.24 -22.57 22.82
N LEU A 9 25.21 -21.95 24.00
CA LEU A 9 25.86 -20.67 24.25
C LEU A 9 27.35 -20.91 24.46
N TYR A 10 28.17 -20.47 23.51
CA TYR A 10 29.62 -20.48 23.63
C TYR A 10 30.09 -19.07 24.03
N VAL A 11 30.51 -18.93 25.29
CA VAL A 11 31.14 -17.69 25.79
C VAL A 11 32.63 -17.77 25.47
N ASP A 12 33.04 -17.08 24.41
CA ASP A 12 34.41 -17.14 23.87
C ASP A 12 35.41 -16.29 24.67
N ASN A 13 34.95 -15.20 25.31
CA ASN A 13 35.79 -14.35 26.14
C ASN A 13 34.95 -13.63 27.21
N VAL A 14 35.46 -13.60 28.45
CA VAL A 14 34.91 -12.80 29.54
C VAL A 14 35.96 -11.75 29.89
N ALA A 15 35.73 -10.51 29.45
CA ALA A 15 36.57 -9.38 29.78
C ALA A 15 35.87 -8.51 30.83
N ALA A 16 36.52 -8.29 31.98
CA ALA A 16 36.05 -7.33 32.97
C ALA A 16 36.37 -5.91 32.45
N ILE A 17 35.36 -5.24 31.90
CA ILE A 17 35.45 -3.81 31.65
C ILE A 17 35.15 -3.14 33.00
N VAL A 18 36.16 -2.49 33.58
CA VAL A 18 35.94 -1.60 34.73
C VAL A 18 35.10 -0.44 34.20
N ALA A 19 33.79 -0.49 34.42
CA ALA A 19 32.93 0.64 34.11
C ALA A 19 33.40 1.85 34.92
N VAL A 20 33.72 2.94 34.22
CA VAL A 20 34.12 4.22 34.85
C VAL A 20 32.92 4.87 35.54
N GLU A 21 31.71 4.55 35.09
CA GLU A 21 30.44 4.99 35.66
C GLU A 21 29.90 3.92 36.63
N ARG A 22 29.62 4.36 37.85
CA ARG A 22 29.12 3.56 38.98
C ARG A 22 28.11 4.43 39.75
N PRO A 23 27.05 3.86 40.34
CA PRO A 23 26.52 2.53 40.07
C PRO A 23 25.85 2.49 38.67
N LEU A 24 25.57 1.29 38.17
CA LEU A 24 24.96 1.03 36.85
C LEU A 24 23.52 0.56 36.99
N LEU A 25 22.64 0.99 36.07
CA LEU A 25 21.28 0.45 35.93
C LEU A 25 21.26 -0.67 34.87
N MET A 26 20.85 -1.87 35.25
CA MET A 26 20.79 -3.04 34.37
C MET A 26 19.58 -3.92 34.65
N ALA A 27 19.43 -5.00 33.86
CA ALA A 27 18.35 -5.98 33.96
C ALA A 27 16.95 -5.35 34.05
N ARG A 28 16.73 -4.29 33.24
CA ARG A 28 15.45 -3.58 33.12
C ARG A 28 14.42 -4.45 32.39
N ASP A 29 13.30 -4.70 33.03
CA ASP A 29 12.13 -5.40 32.50
C ASP A 29 10.87 -4.66 32.98
N PRO A 30 10.18 -3.89 32.12
CA PRO A 30 10.44 -3.74 30.70
C PRO A 30 11.74 -3.01 30.37
N GLY A 31 12.30 -3.31 29.19
CA GLY A 31 13.50 -2.68 28.67
C GLY A 31 13.29 -1.26 28.14
N PRO A 32 14.35 -0.46 27.97
CA PRO A 32 14.26 0.87 27.36
C PRO A 32 13.73 0.81 25.93
N GLY A 33 12.66 1.56 25.66
CA GLY A 33 12.01 1.61 24.35
C GLY A 33 11.22 0.34 23.99
N GLU A 34 11.00 -0.57 24.95
CA GLU A 34 10.15 -1.74 24.72
C GLU A 34 8.70 -1.31 24.47
N ALA A 35 8.03 -1.97 23.53
CA ALA A 35 6.64 -1.69 23.16
C ALA A 35 5.81 -2.97 23.23
N GLY A 36 4.52 -2.84 23.50
CA GLY A 36 3.63 -4.00 23.66
C GLY A 36 3.73 -4.67 25.03
N VAL A 37 4.16 -3.92 26.05
CA VAL A 37 4.27 -4.44 27.41
C VAL A 37 2.86 -4.73 27.97
N PRO A 38 2.58 -5.93 28.48
CA PRO A 38 1.26 -6.24 29.03
C PRO A 38 0.82 -5.24 30.09
N LEU A 39 -0.46 -4.87 30.12
CA LEU A 39 -0.94 -3.82 31.04
C LEU A 39 -0.73 -4.16 32.51
N GLU A 40 -0.70 -5.47 32.83
CA GLU A 40 -0.47 -6.01 34.17
C GLU A 40 1.00 -6.41 34.38
N TRP A 41 1.96 -5.88 33.63
CA TRP A 41 3.36 -6.23 33.79
C TRP A 41 3.97 -5.56 35.03
N PHE A 42 4.94 -6.23 35.66
CA PHE A 42 5.71 -5.63 36.75
C PHE A 42 6.91 -4.84 36.18
N VAL A 43 7.52 -3.97 36.98
CA VAL A 43 8.76 -3.26 36.62
C VAL A 43 9.89 -3.80 37.48
N ALA A 44 10.83 -4.54 36.89
CA ALA A 44 12.04 -5.04 37.52
C ALA A 44 13.27 -4.30 37.01
N LEU A 45 14.20 -4.01 37.93
CA LEU A 45 15.47 -3.39 37.62
C LEU A 45 16.54 -3.79 38.65
N GLU A 46 17.80 -3.72 38.24
CA GLU A 46 18.95 -3.97 39.09
C GLU A 46 19.90 -2.78 39.06
N VAL A 47 20.23 -2.27 40.25
CA VAL A 47 21.32 -1.33 40.43
C VAL A 47 22.55 -2.14 40.84
N LEU A 48 23.61 -2.09 40.06
CA LEU A 48 24.86 -2.80 40.31
C LEU A 48 25.99 -1.81 40.58
N ASP A 49 26.73 -2.00 41.66
CA ASP A 49 28.02 -1.38 41.85
C ASP A 49 29.17 -2.36 41.51
N PRO A 50 29.88 -2.18 40.38
CA PRO A 50 30.99 -3.07 40.01
C PRO A 50 32.28 -2.83 40.82
N GLY A 51 32.31 -1.85 41.74
CA GLY A 51 33.47 -1.61 42.59
C GLY A 51 33.26 -1.99 44.06
N PRO A 52 34.14 -1.55 44.97
CA PRO A 52 34.18 -2.08 46.34
C PRO A 52 33.18 -1.44 47.30
N ASP A 53 32.43 -0.42 46.87
CA ASP A 53 31.63 0.42 47.77
C ASP A 53 30.25 -0.18 48.04
N GLY A 54 29.68 -0.91 47.08
CA GLY A 54 28.30 -1.41 47.13
C GLY A 54 27.27 -0.32 46.82
N VAL A 55 26.00 -0.72 46.73
CA VAL A 55 24.86 0.19 46.47
C VAL A 55 24.32 0.72 47.80
N ASP A 56 24.06 2.03 47.88
CA ASP A 56 23.35 2.63 49.02
C ASP A 56 21.84 2.46 48.84
N ARG A 57 21.28 1.41 49.46
CA ARG A 57 19.84 1.14 49.47
C ARG A 57 19.04 2.32 50.01
N ALA A 58 19.49 2.97 51.09
CA ALA A 58 18.77 4.09 51.70
C ALA A 58 18.75 5.35 50.82
N ALA A 59 19.74 5.49 49.93
CA ALA A 59 19.77 6.57 48.94
C ALA A 59 19.00 6.25 47.66
N THR A 60 18.56 5.01 47.46
CA THR A 60 17.92 4.55 46.22
C THR A 60 16.43 4.86 46.20
N ARG A 61 15.99 5.51 45.12
CA ARG A 61 14.59 5.88 44.86
C ARG A 61 14.22 5.56 43.42
N VAL A 62 13.03 5.00 43.23
CA VAL A 62 12.47 4.71 41.90
C VAL A 62 11.13 5.41 41.77
N TRP A 63 10.94 6.10 40.65
CA TRP A 63 9.66 6.69 40.26
C TRP A 63 9.14 6.03 38.99
N VAL A 64 7.83 5.79 38.96
CA VAL A 64 7.09 5.34 37.78
C VAL A 64 6.06 6.43 37.48
N ASP A 65 6.12 7.04 36.30
CA ASP A 65 5.32 8.20 35.87
C ASP A 65 5.35 9.36 36.87
N GLY A 66 6.52 9.60 37.45
CA GLY A 66 6.72 10.65 38.46
C GLY A 66 6.14 10.32 39.85
N VAL A 67 5.46 9.18 40.00
CA VAL A 67 4.99 8.67 41.30
C VAL A 67 6.11 7.88 41.95
N LEU A 68 6.45 8.20 43.20
CA LEU A 68 7.47 7.47 43.95
C LEU A 68 6.96 6.04 44.22
N ALA A 69 7.67 5.05 43.67
CA ALA A 69 7.31 3.63 43.74
C ALA A 69 8.18 2.86 44.74
N PHE A 70 9.44 3.28 44.91
CA PHE A 70 10.36 2.71 45.91
C PHE A 70 11.19 3.82 46.55
N ASP A 71 11.31 3.76 47.88
CA ASP A 71 12.21 4.59 48.69
C ASP A 71 12.91 3.70 49.73
N GLY A 72 14.16 3.33 49.46
CA GLY A 72 14.91 2.42 50.35
C GLY A 72 15.28 3.04 51.70
N GLY A 73 15.05 4.34 51.91
CA GLY A 73 15.19 5.00 53.21
C GLY A 73 13.91 5.01 54.05
N ALA A 74 12.78 4.54 53.49
CA ALA A 74 11.48 4.55 54.12
C ALA A 74 11.08 3.18 54.70
N ALA A 75 10.06 3.16 55.55
CA ALA A 75 9.44 1.93 56.05
C ALA A 75 7.90 2.08 56.00
N PRO A 76 7.19 1.37 55.09
CA PRO A 76 7.70 0.41 54.10
C PRO A 76 8.49 1.09 52.96
N GLU A 77 9.43 0.34 52.35
CA GLU A 77 10.25 0.84 51.24
C GLU A 77 9.47 0.89 49.92
N LEU A 78 8.70 -0.16 49.64
CA LEU A 78 7.75 -0.21 48.52
C LEU A 78 6.56 0.68 48.85
N GLN A 79 6.25 1.60 47.93
CA GLN A 79 5.17 2.55 48.13
C GLN A 79 3.81 1.94 47.75
N PRO A 80 2.73 2.35 48.43
CA PRO A 80 1.39 1.87 48.10
C PRO A 80 1.06 2.07 46.63
N GLY A 81 0.57 1.02 45.97
CA GLY A 81 0.26 1.02 44.54
C GLY A 81 1.33 0.37 43.67
N PHE A 82 2.50 0.06 44.23
CA PHE A 82 3.57 -0.73 43.58
C PHE A 82 4.01 -1.94 44.44
N ASP A 83 3.29 -2.19 45.53
CA ASP A 83 3.49 -3.24 46.53
C ASP A 83 2.62 -4.48 46.28
N GLY A 84 2.35 -4.78 45.00
CA GLY A 84 1.59 -5.95 44.58
C GLY A 84 2.25 -7.30 44.94
N PRO A 85 1.56 -8.43 44.71
CA PRO A 85 2.01 -9.76 45.12
C PRO A 85 3.34 -10.22 44.48
N ARG A 86 3.76 -9.64 43.36
CA ARG A 86 5.06 -9.91 42.71
C ARG A 86 6.17 -8.94 43.15
N ALA A 87 5.86 -7.94 43.96
CA ALA A 87 6.85 -6.97 44.39
C ALA A 87 7.89 -7.62 45.30
N GLU A 88 9.17 -7.32 45.04
CA GLU A 88 10.29 -7.96 45.70
C GLU A 88 11.48 -7.00 45.75
N VAL A 89 12.22 -7.00 46.87
CA VAL A 89 13.48 -6.26 46.98
C VAL A 89 14.55 -7.21 47.52
N VAL A 90 15.59 -7.42 46.72
CA VAL A 90 16.70 -8.33 47.06
C VAL A 90 18.00 -7.54 46.97
N GLU A 91 18.82 -7.63 48.02
CA GLU A 91 20.10 -6.95 48.11
C GLU A 91 21.22 -7.98 48.32
N THR A 92 22.28 -7.86 47.53
CA THR A 92 23.54 -8.59 47.68
C THR A 92 24.64 -7.62 48.09
N ALA A 93 25.90 -8.07 48.10
CA ALA A 93 27.03 -7.21 48.45
C ALA A 93 27.23 -6.04 47.46
N ASP A 94 26.84 -6.23 46.21
CA ASP A 94 27.13 -5.34 45.08
C ASP A 94 25.88 -4.93 44.28
N THR A 95 24.74 -5.61 44.50
CA THR A 95 23.53 -5.45 43.68
C THR A 95 22.31 -5.17 44.54
N LEU A 96 21.47 -4.25 44.09
CA LEU A 96 20.12 -4.03 44.61
C LEU A 96 19.11 -4.28 43.49
N ARG A 97 18.36 -5.37 43.61
CA ARG A 97 17.26 -5.72 42.72
C ARG A 97 15.95 -5.22 43.30
N VAL A 98 15.22 -4.46 42.50
CA VAL A 98 13.90 -3.93 42.85
C VAL A 98 12.90 -4.42 41.81
N VAL A 99 11.85 -5.09 42.29
CA VAL A 99 10.68 -5.48 41.50
C VAL A 99 9.48 -4.74 42.07
N LEU A 100 8.90 -3.88 41.24
CA LEU A 100 7.71 -3.09 41.52
C LEU A 100 6.53 -3.77 40.84
N ASP A 101 5.45 -4.01 41.57
CA ASP A 101 4.26 -4.65 41.05
C ASP A 101 3.08 -3.68 41.13
N PRO A 102 2.73 -2.99 40.03
CA PRO A 102 1.64 -2.04 40.01
C PRO A 102 0.31 -2.68 40.45
N ALA A 103 -0.36 -2.08 41.43
CA ALA A 103 -1.67 -2.54 41.90
C ALA A 103 -2.80 -2.16 40.94
N THR A 104 -2.55 -1.17 40.08
CA THR A 104 -3.43 -0.77 38.97
C THR A 104 -2.71 -1.03 37.65
N PRO A 105 -3.39 -1.58 36.64
CA PRO A 105 -2.78 -1.86 35.34
C PRO A 105 -2.38 -0.55 34.66
N PHE A 106 -1.36 -0.61 33.80
CA PHE A 106 -1.02 0.51 32.91
C PHE A 106 -2.20 0.82 31.99
N ALA A 107 -2.35 2.10 31.62
CA ALA A 107 -3.31 2.47 30.59
C ALA A 107 -2.84 1.98 29.22
N SER A 108 -3.79 1.65 28.34
CA SER A 108 -3.51 1.26 26.95
C SER A 108 -2.68 2.33 26.24
N GLU A 109 -1.65 1.89 25.50
CA GLU A 109 -0.69 2.76 24.79
C GLU A 109 0.02 3.81 25.66
N ALA A 110 -0.04 3.71 26.98
CA ALA A 110 0.65 4.64 27.84
C ALA A 110 2.16 4.50 27.66
N GLU A 111 2.83 5.63 27.41
CA GLU A 111 4.28 5.74 27.57
C GLU A 111 4.57 5.89 29.07
N VAL A 112 5.13 4.84 29.67
CA VAL A 112 5.46 4.79 31.09
C VAL A 112 6.93 5.17 31.27
N GLN A 113 7.18 6.16 32.12
CA GLN A 113 8.52 6.65 32.45
C GLN A 113 9.00 6.07 33.78
N VAL A 114 10.15 5.41 33.77
CA VAL A 114 10.82 4.90 34.97
C VAL A 114 12.09 5.72 35.21
N ARG A 115 12.17 6.38 36.36
CA ARG A 115 13.36 7.10 36.81
C ARG A 115 13.96 6.43 38.03
N VAL A 116 15.26 6.20 38.00
CA VAL A 116 16.02 5.57 39.09
C VAL A 116 17.10 6.54 39.53
N VAL A 117 17.05 6.93 40.81
CA VAL A 117 18.12 7.69 41.47
C VAL A 117 18.75 6.81 42.53
N SER A 118 20.06 6.65 42.48
CA SER A 118 20.81 5.83 43.44
C SER A 118 22.21 6.41 43.68
N ALA A 119 22.94 5.85 44.63
CA ALA A 119 24.32 6.19 44.92
C ALA A 119 25.08 4.95 45.42
N THR A 120 26.41 4.99 45.36
CA THR A 120 27.23 3.99 46.06
C THR A 120 27.23 4.27 47.56
N ALA A 121 27.53 3.26 48.39
CA ALA A 121 27.65 3.46 49.83
C ALA A 121 28.71 4.53 50.15
N GLY A 122 28.35 5.48 51.02
CA GLY A 122 29.19 6.66 51.30
C GLY A 122 29.07 7.80 50.28
N GLY A 123 28.27 7.64 49.22
CA GLY A 123 27.86 8.71 48.31
C GLY A 123 28.94 9.19 47.34
N ALA A 124 30.00 8.41 47.11
CA ALA A 124 31.11 8.79 46.23
C ALA A 124 30.70 8.89 44.76
N HIS A 125 29.72 8.07 44.34
CA HIS A 125 29.18 8.08 42.99
C HIS A 125 27.65 8.05 43.02
N ALA A 126 27.02 8.66 42.01
CA ALA A 126 25.57 8.81 41.92
C ALA A 126 25.07 8.38 40.53
N LEU A 127 23.85 7.86 40.50
CA LEU A 127 23.10 7.44 39.34
C LEU A 127 21.79 8.22 39.30
N ASP A 128 21.44 8.76 38.14
CA ASP A 128 20.13 9.36 37.85
C ASP A 128 19.80 9.05 36.39
N GLU A 129 19.15 7.91 36.17
CA GLU A 129 18.76 7.43 34.86
C GLU A 129 17.25 7.42 34.71
N THR A 130 16.78 7.73 33.50
CA THR A 130 15.37 7.66 33.14
C THR A 130 15.24 6.91 31.82
N TYR A 131 14.31 5.97 31.76
CA TYR A 131 13.94 5.27 30.53
C TYR A 131 12.42 5.18 30.41
N THR A 132 11.94 4.90 29.20
CA THR A 132 10.51 4.73 28.92
C THR A 132 10.24 3.39 28.26
N PHE A 133 9.02 2.89 28.40
CA PHE A 133 8.45 1.78 27.63
C PHE A 133 7.00 2.11 27.28
N THR A 134 6.42 1.41 26.31
CA THR A 134 5.03 1.59 25.88
C THR A 134 4.21 0.35 26.21
N ALA A 135 3.09 0.57 26.91
CA ALA A 135 2.13 -0.49 27.21
C ALA A 135 1.45 -1.02 25.93
N GLU A 136 0.95 -2.26 25.98
CA GLU A 136 0.20 -2.86 24.89
C GLU A 136 -1.07 -2.07 24.57
N ASP A 137 -1.49 -2.15 23.31
CA ASP A 137 -2.71 -1.51 22.88
C ASP A 137 -3.90 -2.46 22.99
N ARG A 138 -4.92 -2.03 23.73
CA ARG A 138 -6.22 -2.65 23.91
C ARG A 138 -7.37 -1.71 23.57
N THR A 139 -7.07 -0.55 22.96
CA THR A 139 -8.09 0.40 22.54
C THR A 139 -8.78 -0.17 21.31
N ALA A 140 -10.11 -0.18 21.31
CA ALA A 140 -10.85 -0.59 20.12
C ALA A 140 -10.99 0.59 19.15
N PRO A 141 -10.87 0.35 17.82
CA PRO A 141 -11.10 1.38 16.83
C PRO A 141 -12.56 1.83 16.84
N LYS A 142 -12.79 3.11 16.55
CA LYS A 142 -14.12 3.73 16.56
C LYS A 142 -14.55 4.13 15.18
N LEU A 143 -15.79 3.80 14.85
CA LEU A 143 -16.44 4.23 13.63
C LEU A 143 -16.86 5.71 13.77
N VAL A 144 -16.14 6.60 13.08
CA VAL A 144 -16.35 8.06 13.14
C VAL A 144 -17.43 8.53 12.17
N ALA A 145 -17.44 8.00 10.94
CA ALA A 145 -18.33 8.48 9.89
C ALA A 145 -18.58 7.44 8.79
N ALA A 146 -19.68 7.61 8.07
CA ALA A 146 -19.95 6.93 6.82
C ALA A 146 -20.45 7.91 5.76
N GLN A 147 -20.09 7.68 4.50
CA GLN A 147 -20.48 8.52 3.38
C GLN A 147 -20.67 7.69 2.11
N ALA A 148 -21.81 7.85 1.45
CA ALA A 148 -22.03 7.29 0.13
C ALA A 148 -21.30 8.13 -0.94
N THR A 149 -20.38 7.52 -1.68
CA THR A 149 -19.56 8.20 -2.72
C THR A 149 -20.00 7.85 -4.14
N ALA A 150 -20.75 6.75 -4.30
CA ALA A 150 -21.42 6.38 -5.55
C ALA A 150 -22.70 5.60 -5.23
N GLN A 151 -23.50 5.28 -6.25
CA GLN A 151 -24.78 4.57 -6.09
C GLN A 151 -24.67 3.25 -5.33
N ARG A 152 -23.51 2.57 -5.42
CA ARG A 152 -23.22 1.27 -4.79
C ARG A 152 -21.96 1.28 -3.93
N VAL A 153 -21.44 2.45 -3.58
CA VAL A 153 -20.17 2.57 -2.85
C VAL A 153 -20.35 3.46 -1.63
N VAL A 154 -19.93 2.94 -0.48
CA VAL A 154 -19.93 3.65 0.81
C VAL A 154 -18.52 3.63 1.37
N GLN A 155 -18.02 4.78 1.77
CA GLN A 155 -16.77 4.91 2.52
C GLN A 155 -17.10 5.08 4.00
N ILE A 156 -16.35 4.36 4.82
CA ILE A 156 -16.50 4.28 6.27
C ILE A 156 -15.17 4.72 6.87
N GLY A 157 -15.19 5.72 7.74
CA GLY A 157 -13.98 6.27 8.36
C GLY A 157 -13.88 5.88 9.84
N PHE A 158 -12.71 5.40 10.23
CA PHE A 158 -12.31 5.10 11.60
C PHE A 158 -11.38 6.19 12.14
N ASP A 159 -11.22 6.26 13.46
CA ASP A 159 -10.28 7.17 14.13
C ASP A 159 -8.82 6.72 14.06
N GLU A 160 -8.57 5.47 13.68
CA GLU A 160 -7.26 4.86 13.52
C GLU A 160 -7.20 3.90 12.32
N ASP A 161 -6.00 3.35 12.04
CA ASP A 161 -5.78 2.44 10.93
C ASP A 161 -6.40 1.06 11.22
N VAL A 162 -7.16 0.53 10.27
CA VAL A 162 -7.92 -0.70 10.47
C VAL A 162 -7.67 -1.75 9.40
N VAL A 163 -7.98 -3.00 9.74
CA VAL A 163 -8.05 -4.14 8.84
C VAL A 163 -9.43 -4.77 8.85
N VAL A 164 -9.89 -5.21 7.67
CA VAL A 164 -11.13 -5.99 7.56
C VAL A 164 -10.84 -7.44 7.92
N THR A 165 -11.39 -7.90 9.04
CA THR A 165 -11.27 -9.30 9.51
C THR A 165 -12.37 -10.19 8.94
N ASP A 166 -13.56 -9.65 8.69
CA ASP A 166 -14.68 -10.32 8.01
C ASP A 166 -15.37 -9.37 7.02
N PRO A 167 -15.28 -9.61 5.71
CA PRO A 167 -15.92 -8.76 4.70
C PRO A 167 -17.45 -8.77 4.76
N VAL A 168 -18.07 -9.75 5.43
CA VAL A 168 -19.53 -9.82 5.64
C VAL A 168 -19.94 -9.16 6.97
N GLY A 169 -18.99 -8.74 7.80
CA GLY A 169 -19.22 -8.12 9.11
C GLY A 169 -19.73 -6.68 9.05
N PHE A 170 -20.48 -6.31 8.02
CA PHE A 170 -21.09 -5.00 7.86
C PHE A 170 -22.59 -5.14 7.63
N ALA A 171 -23.39 -4.61 8.55
CA ALA A 171 -24.84 -4.55 8.41
C ALA A 171 -25.27 -3.13 8.07
N ILE A 172 -26.08 -2.97 7.02
CA ILE A 172 -26.65 -1.67 6.64
C ILE A 172 -28.16 -1.77 6.72
N VAL A 173 -28.79 -0.87 7.48
CA VAL A 173 -30.23 -0.82 7.68
C VAL A 173 -30.75 0.57 7.32
N PRO A 174 -31.82 0.69 6.51
CA PRO A 174 -32.45 1.98 6.27
C PRO A 174 -33.11 2.50 7.55
N VAL A 175 -32.85 3.76 7.89
CA VAL A 175 -33.49 4.47 9.00
C VAL A 175 -34.81 5.09 8.54
N ASP A 176 -34.84 5.62 7.32
CA ASP A 176 -36.03 6.18 6.68
C ASP A 176 -36.62 5.22 5.64
N LEU A 177 -37.92 5.34 5.39
CA LEU A 177 -38.66 4.56 4.39
C LEU A 177 -39.45 5.50 3.45
N PRO A 178 -39.65 5.13 2.17
CA PRO A 178 -39.27 3.87 1.52
C PRO A 178 -37.77 3.82 1.17
N ALA A 179 -37.19 2.63 1.23
CA ALA A 179 -35.78 2.41 0.94
C ALA A 179 -35.55 1.00 0.37
N VAL A 180 -34.62 0.88 -0.57
CA VAL A 180 -34.13 -0.43 -1.03
C VAL A 180 -33.21 -1.02 0.05
N PRO A 181 -33.41 -2.29 0.43
CA PRO A 181 -32.48 -2.98 1.31
C PRO A 181 -31.16 -3.24 0.57
N VAL A 182 -30.05 -2.87 1.20
CA VAL A 182 -28.70 -3.01 0.64
C VAL A 182 -27.87 -3.96 1.49
N VAL A 183 -26.99 -4.72 0.84
CA VAL A 183 -26.07 -5.65 1.49
C VAL A 183 -24.66 -5.43 0.93
N PRO A 184 -23.63 -5.29 1.78
CA PRO A 184 -22.24 -5.25 1.33
C PRO A 184 -21.83 -6.56 0.64
N VAL A 185 -21.20 -6.45 -0.54
CA VAL A 185 -20.63 -7.60 -1.28
C VAL A 185 -19.12 -7.70 -1.12
N SER A 186 -18.46 -6.58 -0.83
CA SER A 186 -17.04 -6.55 -0.52
C SER A 186 -16.72 -5.38 0.39
N ALA A 187 -15.69 -5.54 1.20
CA ALA A 187 -15.12 -4.51 2.06
C ALA A 187 -13.60 -4.50 1.87
N THR A 188 -13.00 -3.31 1.76
CA THR A 188 -11.56 -3.17 1.60
C THR A 188 -11.07 -2.01 2.46
N ALA A 189 -10.15 -2.28 3.38
CA ALA A 189 -9.51 -1.26 4.21
C ALA A 189 -8.30 -0.63 3.50
N GLN A 190 -8.14 0.68 3.68
CA GLN A 190 -6.97 1.45 3.28
C GLN A 190 -6.70 2.52 4.37
N GLY A 191 -5.76 2.22 5.27
CA GLY A 191 -5.52 3.03 6.46
C GLY A 191 -6.78 3.12 7.32
N THR A 192 -7.20 4.33 7.64
CA THR A 192 -8.40 4.61 8.46
C THR A 192 -9.73 4.48 7.71
N VAL A 193 -9.73 4.18 6.40
CA VAL A 193 -10.95 4.16 5.59
C VAL A 193 -11.24 2.76 5.08
N VAL A 194 -12.47 2.29 5.29
CA VAL A 194 -13.01 1.07 4.67
C VAL A 194 -13.97 1.45 3.56
N THR A 195 -13.70 0.94 2.34
CA THR A 195 -14.60 1.07 1.20
C THR A 195 -15.48 -0.18 1.09
N LEU A 196 -16.80 0.01 1.16
CA LEU A 196 -17.80 -1.01 0.92
C LEU A 196 -18.36 -0.90 -0.49
N VAL A 197 -18.49 -2.03 -1.17
CA VAL A 197 -19.29 -2.16 -2.40
C VAL A 197 -20.58 -2.88 -2.07
N LEU A 198 -21.71 -2.38 -2.56
CA LEU A 198 -23.05 -2.90 -2.27
C LEU A 198 -23.60 -3.78 -3.41
N ASN A 199 -24.48 -4.71 -3.07
CA ASN A 199 -25.15 -5.61 -4.02
C ASN A 199 -26.12 -4.87 -4.97
N THR A 200 -26.71 -3.78 -4.51
CA THR A 200 -27.69 -2.97 -5.25
C THR A 200 -27.48 -1.50 -4.97
N GLU A 201 -28.07 -0.65 -5.81
CA GLU A 201 -28.06 0.80 -5.66
C GLU A 201 -28.83 1.23 -4.42
N MET A 202 -28.28 2.18 -3.68
CA MET A 202 -28.95 2.81 -2.54
C MET A 202 -30.06 3.74 -3.02
N THR A 203 -31.13 3.84 -2.24
CA THR A 203 -32.16 4.85 -2.49
C THR A 203 -31.57 6.23 -2.23
N PRO A 204 -31.59 7.15 -3.21
CA PRO A 204 -31.04 8.50 -3.05
C PRO A 204 -31.68 9.26 -1.88
N ASP A 205 -30.87 10.00 -1.13
CA ASP A 205 -31.29 10.90 -0.04
C ASP A 205 -31.97 10.23 1.17
N VAL A 206 -32.06 8.90 1.20
CA VAL A 206 -32.54 8.14 2.35
C VAL A 206 -31.43 7.99 3.38
N ALA A 207 -31.74 8.14 4.67
CA ALA A 207 -30.81 7.86 5.74
C ALA A 207 -30.67 6.35 5.97
N TYR A 208 -29.43 5.88 6.02
CA TYR A 208 -29.02 4.52 6.36
C TYR A 208 -28.12 4.55 7.59
N GLN A 209 -28.14 3.48 8.37
CA GLN A 209 -27.19 3.24 9.44
C GLN A 209 -26.35 2.01 9.07
N VAL A 210 -25.03 2.16 9.15
CA VAL A 210 -24.09 1.04 9.05
C VAL A 210 -23.62 0.66 10.45
N THR A 211 -23.51 -0.64 10.70
CA THR A 211 -22.90 -1.24 11.88
C THR A 211 -21.77 -2.17 11.45
N ALA A 212 -20.58 -1.98 12.01
CA ALA A 212 -19.38 -2.75 11.70
C ALA A 212 -19.05 -3.72 12.84
N THR A 213 -18.85 -5.00 12.52
CA THR A 213 -18.43 -6.05 13.47
C THR A 213 -17.24 -6.88 12.95
N GLY A 214 -16.89 -6.73 11.67
CA GLY A 214 -15.78 -7.45 10.99
C GLY A 214 -14.54 -6.60 10.76
N VAL A 215 -14.23 -5.70 11.68
CA VAL A 215 -13.09 -4.76 11.60
C VAL A 215 -12.30 -4.81 12.90
N ALA A 216 -10.97 -4.77 12.79
CA ALA A 216 -10.06 -4.62 13.92
C ALA A 216 -8.98 -3.59 13.57
N ASP A 217 -8.29 -3.05 14.57
CA ASP A 217 -7.06 -2.28 14.38
C ASP A 217 -5.89 -3.17 13.93
N LEU A 218 -4.68 -2.62 13.85
CA LEU A 218 -3.48 -3.38 13.48
C LEU A 218 -2.98 -4.30 14.60
N GLN A 219 -3.44 -4.10 15.83
CA GLN A 219 -3.07 -4.81 17.05
C GLN A 219 -4.04 -5.95 17.37
N GLY A 220 -5.14 -6.04 16.62
CA GLY A 220 -6.15 -7.09 16.71
C GLY A 220 -7.33 -6.77 17.61
N ASN A 221 -7.49 -5.53 18.09
CA ASN A 221 -8.65 -5.13 18.86
C ASN A 221 -9.85 -4.92 17.92
N PRO A 222 -10.96 -5.66 18.12
CA PRO A 222 -12.13 -5.52 17.28
C PRO A 222 -12.87 -4.20 17.57
N VAL A 223 -13.54 -3.65 16.57
CA VAL A 223 -14.53 -2.57 16.77
C VAL A 223 -15.65 -3.06 17.71
N LEU A 224 -16.08 -2.21 18.65
CA LEU A 224 -17.06 -2.58 19.68
C LEU A 224 -18.17 -1.52 19.83
N PRO A 225 -19.40 -1.93 20.21
CA PRO A 225 -20.44 -1.00 20.60
C PRO A 225 -20.04 -0.15 21.81
N PRO A 226 -20.46 1.13 21.88
CA PRO A 226 -21.40 1.82 20.99
C PRO A 226 -20.75 2.50 19.78
N ASP A 227 -19.43 2.41 19.64
CA ASP A 227 -18.64 3.12 18.63
C ASP A 227 -18.52 2.31 17.33
N ASP A 228 -19.45 1.39 17.09
CA ASP A 228 -19.49 0.47 15.95
C ASP A 228 -20.49 0.88 14.86
N ALA A 229 -21.16 2.04 15.02
CA ALA A 229 -22.24 2.48 14.14
C ALA A 229 -22.09 3.92 13.64
N ALA A 230 -22.43 4.15 12.37
CA ALA A 230 -22.53 5.49 11.78
C ALA A 230 -23.73 5.62 10.84
N ALA A 231 -24.30 6.82 10.77
CA ALA A 231 -25.35 7.15 9.81
C ALA A 231 -24.77 7.81 8.55
N PHE A 232 -25.39 7.54 7.41
CA PHE A 232 -25.07 8.19 6.15
C PHE A 232 -26.31 8.35 5.28
N THR A 233 -26.23 9.21 4.27
CA THR A 233 -27.32 9.43 3.32
C THR A 233 -27.01 8.74 1.99
N GLY A 234 -28.00 8.07 1.41
CA GLY A 234 -27.89 7.42 0.11
C GLY A 234 -27.47 8.40 -0.99
N PHE A 235 -26.56 7.95 -1.85
CA PHE A 235 -25.96 8.80 -2.87
C PHE A 235 -26.99 9.33 -3.88
N ARG A 236 -27.01 10.64 -4.08
CA ARG A 236 -27.77 11.29 -5.17
C ARG A 236 -26.85 11.56 -6.36
N PRO A 237 -27.07 10.91 -7.52
CA PRO A 237 -26.31 11.23 -8.73
C PRO A 237 -26.44 12.71 -9.13
N PRO A 238 -25.38 13.31 -9.70
CA PRO A 238 -25.46 14.66 -10.23
C PRO A 238 -26.52 14.71 -11.33
N ARG A 239 -27.38 15.72 -11.28
CA ARG A 239 -28.43 15.95 -12.29
C ARG A 239 -28.32 17.35 -12.87
N PRO A 240 -28.59 17.56 -14.17
CA PRO A 240 -28.62 18.89 -14.76
C PRO A 240 -29.64 19.79 -14.03
N ALA A 241 -29.21 20.99 -13.62
CA ALA A 241 -30.05 21.91 -12.84
C ALA A 241 -31.37 22.30 -13.55
N ALA A 242 -31.34 22.32 -14.89
CA ALA A 242 -32.48 22.62 -15.74
C ALA A 242 -33.47 21.46 -15.90
N ARG A 243 -33.14 20.22 -15.47
CA ARG A 243 -34.03 19.06 -15.62
C ARG A 243 -35.32 19.28 -14.82
N ARG A 244 -36.45 19.07 -15.50
CA ARG A 244 -37.80 19.08 -14.95
C ARG A 244 -38.51 17.78 -15.33
N PHE A 245 -38.08 16.70 -14.68
CA PHE A 245 -38.65 15.37 -14.88
C PHE A 245 -39.17 14.85 -13.53
N ASP A 246 -40.33 15.35 -13.11
CA ASP A 246 -41.01 14.95 -11.87
C ASP A 246 -42.36 14.31 -12.23
N LEU A 247 -42.43 12.99 -12.10
CA LEU A 247 -43.60 12.17 -12.42
C LEU A 247 -44.84 12.63 -11.66
N TRP A 248 -44.69 13.12 -10.42
CA TRP A 248 -45.82 13.64 -9.65
C TRP A 248 -46.44 14.85 -10.35
N THR A 249 -45.61 15.77 -10.86
CA THR A 249 -46.11 16.96 -11.56
C THR A 249 -46.71 16.64 -12.92
N MET A 250 -46.26 15.56 -13.57
CA MET A 250 -46.79 15.07 -14.84
C MET A 250 -48.17 14.44 -14.69
N LEU A 251 -48.55 13.99 -13.49
CA LEU A 251 -49.90 13.48 -13.26
C LEU A 251 -50.98 14.57 -13.39
N PRO A 252 -52.16 14.21 -13.94
CA PRO A 252 -53.32 15.09 -13.96
C PRO A 252 -53.63 15.66 -12.57
N ARG A 253 -53.98 16.95 -12.52
CA ARG A 253 -54.25 17.65 -11.25
C ARG A 253 -55.36 16.99 -10.42
N HIS A 254 -56.33 16.32 -11.05
CA HIS A 254 -57.41 15.65 -10.32
C HIS A 254 -56.89 14.47 -9.49
N ASN A 255 -56.02 13.61 -10.05
CA ASN A 255 -55.42 12.49 -9.32
C ASN A 255 -54.62 12.97 -8.10
N ARG A 256 -53.86 14.06 -8.24
CA ARG A 256 -53.11 14.66 -7.13
C ARG A 256 -53.99 15.23 -6.02
N ARG A 257 -55.17 15.76 -6.37
CA ARG A 257 -56.11 16.34 -5.39
C ARG A 257 -56.90 15.28 -4.64
N THR A 258 -57.18 14.16 -5.28
CA THR A 258 -57.94 13.05 -4.70
C THR A 258 -57.08 12.17 -3.78
N ASP A 259 -55.74 12.28 -3.85
CA ASP A 259 -54.80 11.59 -2.96
C ASP A 259 -54.77 12.19 -1.55
N ALA A 260 -55.84 11.96 -0.78
CA ALA A 260 -55.94 12.42 0.60
C ALA A 260 -55.06 11.64 1.57
N THR A 261 -54.76 10.36 1.26
CA THR A 261 -53.96 9.47 2.13
C THR A 261 -52.45 9.60 1.85
N GLY A 262 -52.06 10.11 0.68
CA GLY A 262 -50.67 10.24 0.27
C GLY A 262 -50.08 8.96 -0.33
N ASP A 263 -50.89 7.92 -0.49
CA ASP A 263 -50.43 6.62 -0.99
C ASP A 263 -50.08 6.68 -2.47
N LEU A 264 -50.83 7.45 -3.26
CA LEU A 264 -50.49 7.67 -4.67
C LEU A 264 -49.16 8.43 -4.76
N ARG A 265 -48.96 9.46 -3.94
CA ARG A 265 -47.69 10.20 -3.89
C ARG A 265 -46.50 9.31 -3.53
N ARG A 266 -46.65 8.44 -2.52
CA ARG A 266 -45.60 7.47 -2.14
C ARG A 266 -45.31 6.48 -3.26
N PHE A 267 -46.35 5.92 -3.90
CA PHE A 267 -46.20 5.01 -5.02
C PHE A 267 -45.46 5.67 -6.20
N ILE A 268 -45.82 6.91 -6.54
CA ILE A 268 -45.15 7.66 -7.61
C ILE A 268 -43.71 7.99 -7.24
N ALA A 269 -43.40 8.23 -5.96
CA ALA A 269 -42.04 8.44 -5.50
C ALA A 269 -41.15 7.19 -5.73
N CYS A 270 -41.68 5.98 -5.48
CA CYS A 270 -40.97 4.74 -5.83
C CYS A 270 -40.66 4.64 -7.33
N LEU A 271 -41.58 5.08 -8.20
CA LEU A 271 -41.34 5.10 -9.65
C LEU A 271 -40.37 6.21 -10.06
N GLN A 272 -40.40 7.35 -9.36
CA GLN A 272 -39.50 8.48 -9.60
C GLN A 272 -38.05 8.08 -9.31
N GLU A 273 -37.80 7.30 -8.27
CA GLU A 273 -36.47 6.78 -7.93
C GLU A 273 -35.86 6.00 -9.11
N VAL A 274 -36.59 5.00 -9.62
CA VAL A 274 -36.14 4.21 -10.78
C VAL A 274 -35.95 5.08 -12.02
N ALA A 275 -36.85 6.04 -12.25
CA ALA A 275 -36.73 6.96 -13.37
C ALA A 275 -35.51 7.89 -13.24
N ASP A 276 -35.20 8.38 -12.04
CA ASP A 276 -34.04 9.24 -11.79
C ASP A 276 -32.72 8.49 -11.99
N LEU A 277 -32.65 7.21 -11.59
CA LEU A 277 -31.50 6.34 -11.86
C LEU A 277 -31.29 6.15 -13.37
N LEU A 278 -32.35 5.80 -14.11
CA LEU A 278 -32.29 5.67 -15.57
C LEU A 278 -31.90 6.98 -16.27
N LEU A 279 -32.44 8.11 -15.81
CA LEU A 279 -32.07 9.43 -16.35
C LEU A 279 -30.61 9.78 -16.06
N SER A 280 -30.06 9.33 -14.93
CA SER A 280 -28.64 9.49 -14.62
C SER A 280 -27.75 8.65 -15.54
N GLU A 281 -28.16 7.43 -15.89
CA GLU A 281 -27.44 6.60 -16.86
C GLU A 281 -27.46 7.23 -18.26
N VAL A 282 -28.62 7.75 -18.68
CA VAL A 282 -28.76 8.47 -19.95
C VAL A 282 -27.85 9.69 -20.00
N ASP A 283 -27.70 10.43 -18.89
CA ASP A 283 -26.78 11.57 -18.82
C ASP A 283 -25.31 11.19 -18.94
N ARG A 284 -24.95 9.98 -18.51
CA ARG A 284 -23.57 9.45 -18.59
C ARG A 284 -23.29 8.78 -19.93
N TYR A 285 -24.29 8.65 -20.81
CA TYR A 285 -24.10 8.07 -22.15
C TYR A 285 -22.97 8.75 -22.96
N PRO A 286 -22.80 10.09 -22.93
CA PRO A 286 -21.66 10.74 -23.59
C PRO A 286 -20.29 10.32 -23.03
N ASP A 287 -20.20 9.97 -21.74
CA ASP A 287 -18.94 9.55 -21.11
C ASP A 287 -18.42 8.23 -21.72
N VAL A 288 -19.29 7.42 -22.33
CA VAL A 288 -18.90 6.16 -23.01
C VAL A 288 -18.00 6.42 -24.21
N PHE A 289 -18.20 7.54 -24.91
CA PHE A 289 -17.39 7.91 -26.08
C PHE A 289 -16.19 8.81 -25.73
N ASP A 290 -16.17 9.37 -24.52
CA ASP A 290 -15.06 10.16 -24.02
C ASP A 290 -13.93 9.23 -23.57
N LEU A 291 -12.82 9.22 -24.31
CA LEU A 291 -11.65 8.38 -24.03
C LEU A 291 -11.06 8.60 -22.63
N GLU A 292 -11.29 9.75 -21.98
CA GLU A 292 -10.79 9.99 -20.63
C GLU A 292 -11.71 9.41 -19.55
N ARG A 293 -13.01 9.30 -19.83
CA ARG A 293 -14.05 8.94 -18.85
C ARG A 293 -14.67 7.56 -19.07
N ALA A 294 -14.54 7.01 -20.27
CA ALA A 294 -15.14 5.74 -20.64
C ALA A 294 -14.71 4.64 -19.66
N PRO A 295 -15.65 3.79 -19.19
CA PRO A 295 -15.32 2.61 -18.41
C PRO A 295 -14.41 1.66 -19.21
N GLU A 296 -13.59 0.86 -18.53
CA GLU A 296 -12.62 -0.03 -19.19
C GLU A 296 -13.27 -0.98 -20.21
N ALA A 297 -14.42 -1.56 -19.87
CA ALA A 297 -15.15 -2.45 -20.78
C ALA A 297 -15.50 -1.78 -22.13
N PHE A 298 -15.74 -0.47 -22.12
CA PHE A 298 -16.01 0.28 -23.36
C PHE A 298 -14.72 0.68 -24.07
N LEU A 299 -13.60 0.87 -23.37
CA LEU A 299 -12.31 1.10 -24.01
C LEU A 299 -11.88 -0.09 -24.86
N ASP A 300 -12.10 -1.32 -24.38
CA ASP A 300 -11.81 -2.53 -25.14
C ASP A 300 -12.65 -2.60 -26.42
N LEU A 301 -13.94 -2.28 -26.33
CA LEU A 301 -14.84 -2.22 -27.49
C LEU A 301 -14.45 -1.09 -28.47
N ILE A 302 -14.02 0.07 -27.96
CA ILE A 302 -13.54 1.18 -28.80
C ILE A 302 -12.27 0.76 -29.54
N LEU A 303 -11.34 0.09 -28.86
CA LEU A 303 -10.12 -0.40 -29.49
C LEU A 303 -10.40 -1.49 -30.53
N GLU A 304 -11.38 -2.36 -30.29
CA GLU A 304 -11.84 -3.35 -31.25
C GLU A 304 -12.49 -2.69 -32.48
N ASP A 305 -13.37 -1.70 -32.29
CA ASP A 305 -14.01 -0.95 -33.37
C ASP A 305 -12.99 -0.15 -34.20
N LEU A 306 -11.98 0.43 -33.54
CA LEU A 306 -10.85 1.08 -34.21
C LEU A 306 -9.90 0.09 -34.91
N GLY A 307 -10.07 -1.21 -34.70
CA GLY A 307 -9.30 -2.26 -35.37
C GLY A 307 -7.93 -2.54 -34.77
N ASN A 308 -7.75 -2.37 -33.45
CA ASN A 308 -6.47 -2.53 -32.77
C ASN A 308 -5.75 -3.84 -33.17
N PRO A 309 -4.60 -3.76 -33.85
CA PRO A 309 -3.88 -4.92 -34.36
C PRO A 309 -2.85 -5.47 -33.37
N PHE A 310 -2.62 -4.78 -32.25
CA PHE A 310 -1.53 -5.06 -31.33
C PHE A 310 -2.01 -6.04 -30.25
N PRO A 311 -1.39 -7.23 -30.13
CA PRO A 311 -1.77 -8.25 -29.15
C PRO A 311 -1.15 -7.97 -27.77
N PHE A 312 -0.95 -6.71 -27.41
CA PHE A 312 -0.27 -6.33 -26.18
C PHE A 312 -1.28 -6.08 -25.06
N ASP A 313 -1.01 -6.67 -23.90
CA ASP A 313 -1.77 -6.36 -22.69
C ASP A 313 -1.35 -4.98 -22.19
N LEU A 314 -2.30 -4.04 -22.27
CA LEU A 314 -2.12 -2.66 -21.81
C LEU A 314 -2.94 -2.44 -20.54
N ASP A 315 -2.40 -1.64 -19.65
CA ASP A 315 -3.16 -1.07 -18.54
C ASP A 315 -4.22 -0.08 -19.07
N VAL A 316 -5.16 0.31 -18.21
CA VAL A 316 -6.27 1.22 -18.59
C VAL A 316 -5.74 2.51 -19.21
N LEU A 317 -4.66 3.08 -18.66
CA LEU A 317 -4.06 4.30 -19.18
C LEU A 317 -3.43 4.08 -20.56
N GLY A 318 -2.74 2.97 -20.77
CA GLY A 318 -2.21 2.55 -22.06
C GLY A 318 -3.30 2.36 -23.10
N LYS A 319 -4.42 1.72 -22.75
CA LYS A 319 -5.60 1.56 -23.63
C LYS A 319 -6.16 2.91 -24.09
N ARG A 320 -6.33 3.87 -23.16
CA ARG A 320 -6.80 5.24 -23.47
C ARG A 320 -5.85 5.97 -24.40
N ARG A 321 -4.55 5.91 -24.12
CA ARG A 321 -3.51 6.52 -24.95
C ARG A 321 -3.44 5.89 -26.34
N LEU A 322 -3.62 4.58 -26.43
CA LEU A 322 -3.62 3.88 -27.71
C LEU A 322 -4.81 4.34 -28.54
N ALA A 323 -6.03 4.35 -27.95
CA ALA A 323 -7.23 4.77 -28.65
C ALA A 323 -7.13 6.20 -29.22
N SER A 324 -6.43 7.12 -28.54
CA SER A 324 -6.26 8.50 -29.03
C SER A 324 -5.23 8.64 -30.17
N VAL A 325 -4.26 7.73 -30.26
CA VAL A 325 -3.15 7.80 -31.23
C VAL A 325 -3.31 6.81 -32.39
N LEU A 326 -4.11 5.75 -32.23
CA LEU A 326 -4.23 4.64 -33.18
C LEU A 326 -4.59 5.09 -34.61
N VAL A 327 -5.50 6.07 -34.74
CA VAL A 327 -5.87 6.63 -36.06
C VAL A 327 -4.68 7.31 -36.74
N GLU A 328 -3.86 8.05 -35.98
CA GLU A 328 -2.66 8.69 -36.52
C GLU A 328 -1.59 7.64 -36.88
N MET A 329 -1.47 6.56 -36.10
CA MET A 329 -0.59 5.43 -36.43
C MET A 329 -0.99 4.79 -37.77
N TYR A 330 -2.29 4.63 -38.04
CA TYR A 330 -2.74 4.13 -39.34
C TYR A 330 -2.34 5.04 -40.50
N ARG A 331 -2.36 6.36 -40.30
CA ARG A 331 -1.97 7.33 -41.33
C ARG A 331 -0.47 7.31 -41.61
N GLN A 332 0.33 7.00 -40.60
CA GLN A 332 1.79 6.89 -40.71
C GLN A 332 2.26 5.49 -41.08
N LYS A 333 1.34 4.53 -41.25
CA LYS A 333 1.66 3.16 -41.66
C LYS A 333 2.44 3.16 -42.97
N GLY A 334 3.51 2.37 -43.00
CA GLY A 334 4.41 2.26 -44.14
C GLY A 334 5.53 3.29 -44.19
N THR A 335 5.66 4.15 -43.17
CA THR A 335 6.74 5.14 -43.07
C THR A 335 7.72 4.78 -41.94
N ALA A 336 8.99 5.20 -42.08
CA ALA A 336 9.99 5.05 -41.03
C ALA A 336 9.55 5.74 -39.73
N VAL A 337 9.07 6.99 -39.85
CA VAL A 337 8.55 7.79 -38.73
C VAL A 337 7.40 7.08 -38.00
N GLY A 338 6.51 6.39 -38.72
CA GLY A 338 5.44 5.61 -38.11
C GLY A 338 5.94 4.43 -37.28
N ILE A 339 6.99 3.73 -37.77
CA ILE A 339 7.64 2.63 -37.05
C ILE A 339 8.34 3.16 -35.78
N GLU A 340 9.09 4.25 -35.91
CA GLU A 340 9.78 4.94 -34.80
C GLU A 340 8.80 5.36 -33.70
N ASN A 341 7.74 6.08 -34.06
CA ASN A 341 6.74 6.58 -33.12
C ASN A 341 6.00 5.43 -32.41
N ALA A 342 5.71 4.33 -33.11
CA ALA A 342 5.03 3.18 -32.52
C ALA A 342 5.90 2.44 -31.50
N ILE A 343 7.17 2.21 -31.82
CA ILE A 343 8.12 1.54 -30.91
C ILE A 343 8.35 2.41 -29.67
N ARG A 344 8.51 3.73 -29.87
CA ARG A 344 8.59 4.69 -28.77
C ARG A 344 7.35 4.69 -27.89
N PHE A 345 6.15 4.62 -28.49
CA PHE A 345 4.89 4.62 -27.75
C PHE A 345 4.74 3.39 -26.83
N PHE A 346 5.01 2.19 -27.35
CA PHE A 346 4.79 0.95 -26.59
C PHE A 346 5.93 0.59 -25.64
N LEU A 347 7.18 0.87 -26.02
CA LEU A 347 8.36 0.39 -25.30
C LEU A 347 9.19 1.50 -24.67
N GLY A 348 8.92 2.77 -25.00
CA GLY A 348 9.74 3.90 -24.55
C GLY A 348 11.16 3.90 -25.13
N ILE A 349 11.39 3.14 -26.20
CA ILE A 349 12.70 3.00 -26.85
C ILE A 349 12.74 3.89 -28.08
N ASP A 350 13.78 4.71 -28.19
CA ASP A 350 14.08 5.47 -29.40
C ASP A 350 14.87 4.60 -30.38
N ILE A 351 14.45 4.59 -31.64
CA ILE A 351 15.18 3.94 -32.74
C ILE A 351 16.25 4.90 -33.22
N THR A 352 17.49 4.40 -33.35
CA THR A 352 18.63 5.20 -33.79
C THR A 352 18.58 5.45 -35.29
N ALA A 353 18.28 4.41 -36.06
CA ALA A 353 18.15 4.49 -37.51
C ALA A 353 17.31 3.34 -38.08
N ILE A 354 16.67 3.61 -39.23
CA ILE A 354 16.11 2.59 -40.12
C ILE A 354 16.89 2.65 -41.42
N THR A 355 17.78 1.68 -41.64
CA THR A 355 18.75 1.67 -42.74
C THR A 355 18.37 0.65 -43.81
N PRO A 356 18.64 0.92 -45.10
CA PRO A 356 18.50 -0.09 -46.15
C PRO A 356 19.38 -1.29 -45.84
N PHE A 357 18.90 -2.50 -46.11
CA PHE A 357 19.67 -3.71 -45.89
C PHE A 357 20.90 -3.73 -46.81
N THR A 358 22.09 -3.61 -46.22
CA THR A 358 23.37 -3.79 -46.90
C THR A 358 23.92 -5.15 -46.56
N GLY A 359 23.51 -6.18 -47.31
CA GLY A 359 24.15 -7.48 -47.22
C GLY A 359 25.56 -7.43 -47.80
N THR A 360 26.52 -8.07 -47.14
CA THR A 360 27.84 -8.39 -47.70
C THR A 360 27.65 -9.45 -48.79
N THR A 361 27.33 -9.01 -50.01
CA THR A 361 27.30 -9.90 -51.17
C THR A 361 28.71 -10.24 -51.59
N LEU A 362 28.93 -11.47 -52.10
CA LEU A 362 30.21 -11.87 -52.66
C LEU A 362 30.73 -10.83 -53.66
N VAL A 363 32.00 -10.44 -53.51
CA VAL A 363 32.70 -9.62 -54.49
C VAL A 363 33.59 -10.54 -55.30
N LEU A 364 33.26 -10.70 -56.59
CA LEU A 364 33.95 -11.65 -57.46
C LEU A 364 35.44 -11.28 -57.58
N GLY A 365 36.31 -12.12 -57.04
CA GLY A 365 37.76 -11.90 -57.03
C GLY A 365 38.33 -11.39 -55.72
N GLU A 366 37.48 -11.06 -54.74
CA GLU A 366 37.90 -10.64 -53.39
C GLU A 366 37.42 -11.65 -52.32
N SER A 367 36.20 -12.17 -52.44
CA SER A 367 35.64 -13.11 -51.45
C SER A 367 36.18 -14.54 -51.62
N GLU A 368 36.61 -15.16 -50.53
CA GLU A 368 37.16 -16.52 -50.43
C GLU A 368 36.07 -17.56 -50.10
N LEU A 369 35.98 -18.60 -50.94
CA LEU A 369 35.04 -19.71 -50.78
C LEU A 369 35.23 -20.40 -49.41
N GLY A 370 34.27 -20.24 -48.51
CA GLY A 370 34.28 -20.85 -47.16
C GLY A 370 34.75 -19.93 -46.03
N VAL A 371 35.10 -18.67 -46.31
CA VAL A 371 35.45 -17.65 -45.30
C VAL A 371 34.40 -16.54 -45.27
N ASP A 372 34.27 -15.78 -46.36
CA ASP A 372 33.34 -14.65 -46.52
C ASP A 372 32.45 -14.83 -47.77
N TRP A 373 32.37 -16.07 -48.26
CA TRP A 373 31.53 -16.45 -49.39
C TRP A 373 30.07 -16.63 -48.98
N GLU A 374 29.34 -15.52 -48.95
CA GLU A 374 27.90 -15.51 -48.71
C GLU A 374 27.13 -15.32 -50.03
N LEU A 375 26.27 -16.30 -50.36
CA LEU A 375 25.37 -16.21 -51.50
C LEU A 375 24.24 -15.22 -51.15
N GLY A 376 24.46 -13.95 -51.46
CA GLY A 376 23.55 -12.87 -51.07
C GLY A 376 22.16 -12.98 -51.69
N PRO A 377 21.15 -12.30 -51.11
CA PRO A 377 19.81 -12.26 -51.66
C PRO A 377 19.79 -11.57 -53.04
N SER A 378 18.77 -11.84 -53.86
CA SER A 378 18.65 -11.15 -55.16
C SER A 378 18.66 -9.62 -55.00
N ASP A 379 19.26 -8.89 -55.96
CA ASP A 379 19.29 -7.41 -55.97
C ASP A 379 17.92 -6.77 -55.74
N ARG A 380 16.86 -7.44 -56.19
CA ARG A 380 15.48 -6.97 -56.00
C ARG A 380 15.04 -7.06 -54.54
N PHE A 381 15.44 -8.10 -53.81
CA PHE A 381 15.13 -8.25 -52.39
C PHE A 381 15.86 -7.19 -51.54
N ALA A 382 17.17 -7.00 -51.77
CA ALA A 382 17.98 -6.03 -51.03
C ALA A 382 17.42 -4.59 -51.14
N ARG A 383 16.86 -4.23 -52.31
CA ARG A 383 16.21 -2.92 -52.53
C ARG A 383 14.93 -2.69 -51.72
N TYR A 384 14.28 -3.75 -51.26
CA TYR A 384 13.05 -3.68 -50.46
C TYR A 384 13.26 -4.19 -49.03
N ALA A 385 14.50 -4.39 -48.62
CA ALA A 385 14.86 -4.88 -47.29
C ALA A 385 15.46 -3.74 -46.44
N PHE A 386 15.17 -3.74 -45.14
CA PHE A 386 15.69 -2.75 -44.20
C PHE A 386 15.99 -3.36 -42.83
N ASN A 387 16.87 -2.70 -42.10
CA ASN A 387 17.25 -2.99 -40.72
C ASN A 387 16.74 -1.90 -39.78
N VAL A 388 16.54 -2.26 -38.52
CA VAL A 388 16.17 -1.33 -37.45
C VAL A 388 17.27 -1.36 -36.40
N GLU A 389 17.82 -0.19 -36.09
CA GLU A 389 18.94 -0.02 -35.15
C GLU A 389 18.47 0.60 -33.84
N VAL A 390 18.90 0.04 -32.71
CA VAL A 390 18.64 0.57 -31.36
C VAL A 390 19.95 0.66 -30.58
N ASP A 391 20.08 1.68 -29.73
CA ASP A 391 21.31 1.92 -28.93
C ASP A 391 21.29 1.21 -27.55
N VAL A 392 20.22 0.49 -27.23
CA VAL A 392 20.00 -0.12 -25.91
C VAL A 392 19.88 -1.65 -26.06
N PRO A 393 20.53 -2.46 -25.20
CA PRO A 393 20.36 -3.90 -25.21
C PRO A 393 18.91 -4.27 -24.86
N LEU A 394 18.29 -5.12 -25.66
CA LEU A 394 16.88 -5.47 -25.53
C LEU A 394 16.68 -6.76 -24.72
N THR A 395 15.56 -6.86 -24.01
CA THR A 395 15.08 -8.14 -23.46
C THR A 395 14.44 -8.98 -24.57
N GLY A 396 14.33 -10.30 -24.35
CA GLY A 396 13.67 -11.21 -25.32
C GLY A 396 12.24 -10.77 -25.66
N THR A 397 11.49 -10.29 -24.67
CA THR A 397 10.13 -9.76 -24.85
C THR A 397 10.12 -8.49 -25.69
N GLN A 398 11.01 -7.52 -25.39
CA GLN A 398 11.11 -6.28 -26.18
C GLN A 398 11.47 -6.58 -27.64
N ARG A 399 12.38 -7.52 -27.91
CA ARG A 399 12.68 -7.95 -29.28
C ARG A 399 11.42 -8.44 -29.98
N SER A 400 10.69 -9.39 -29.40
CA SER A 400 9.47 -9.93 -30.00
C SER A 400 8.42 -8.86 -30.28
N GLN A 401 8.24 -7.91 -29.35
CA GLN A 401 7.29 -6.80 -29.51
C GLN A 401 7.72 -5.83 -30.62
N ILE A 402 9.00 -5.45 -30.70
CA ILE A 402 9.53 -4.63 -31.79
C ILE A 402 9.28 -5.31 -33.14
N ARG A 403 9.61 -6.61 -33.25
CA ARG A 403 9.38 -7.34 -34.50
C ARG A 403 7.90 -7.33 -34.92
N ALA A 404 6.98 -7.57 -33.97
CA ALA A 404 5.55 -7.53 -34.24
C ALA A 404 5.07 -6.15 -34.71
N ILE A 405 5.56 -5.07 -34.09
CA ILE A 405 5.24 -3.69 -34.47
C ILE A 405 5.75 -3.38 -35.89
N VAL A 406 7.03 -3.69 -36.16
CA VAL A 406 7.66 -3.45 -37.47
C VAL A 406 6.95 -4.25 -38.56
N ASP A 407 6.66 -5.53 -38.32
CA ASP A 407 5.98 -6.38 -39.30
C ASP A 407 4.56 -5.90 -39.61
N TYR A 408 3.87 -5.33 -38.63
CA TYR A 408 2.54 -4.77 -38.84
C TYR A 408 2.57 -3.44 -39.60
N LEU A 409 3.52 -2.56 -39.27
CA LEU A 409 3.59 -1.20 -39.81
C LEU A 409 4.33 -1.08 -41.14
N LYS A 410 5.22 -2.03 -41.47
CA LYS A 410 5.98 -2.00 -42.72
C LYS A 410 5.06 -2.07 -43.94
N PRO A 411 5.44 -1.44 -45.07
CA PRO A 411 4.73 -1.66 -46.33
C PRO A 411 4.76 -3.14 -46.71
N ALA A 412 3.65 -3.66 -47.26
CA ALA A 412 3.51 -5.08 -47.58
C ALA A 412 4.59 -5.64 -48.53
N HIS A 413 5.18 -4.80 -49.38
CA HIS A 413 6.20 -5.17 -50.34
C HIS A 413 7.64 -5.09 -49.80
N THR A 414 7.82 -4.72 -48.53
CA THR A 414 9.13 -4.57 -47.88
C THR A 414 9.40 -5.68 -46.87
N HIS A 415 10.68 -5.92 -46.60
CA HIS A 415 11.17 -6.97 -45.73
C HIS A 415 11.98 -6.36 -44.58
N PHE A 416 11.59 -6.67 -43.36
CA PHE A 416 12.40 -6.38 -42.18
C PHE A 416 13.34 -7.57 -41.96
N VAL A 417 14.65 -7.29 -41.91
CA VAL A 417 15.68 -8.33 -41.82
C VAL A 417 16.25 -8.39 -40.41
N ASP A 418 17.05 -7.39 -40.04
CA ASP A 418 17.79 -7.40 -38.78
C ASP A 418 17.34 -6.30 -37.81
N LEU A 419 17.26 -6.69 -36.54
CA LEU A 419 17.20 -5.78 -35.39
C LEU A 419 18.61 -5.68 -34.82
N ILE A 420 19.26 -4.55 -35.03
CA ILE A 420 20.66 -4.32 -34.65
C ILE A 420 20.67 -3.70 -33.25
N GLU A 421 21.24 -4.43 -32.29
CA GLU A 421 21.44 -4.01 -30.90
C GLU A 421 22.90 -3.60 -30.68
N PRO A 422 23.21 -2.78 -29.65
CA PRO A 422 24.60 -2.52 -29.30
C PRO A 422 25.28 -3.85 -28.94
N GLY A 423 26.48 -4.07 -29.49
CA GLY A 423 27.29 -5.23 -29.12
C GLY A 423 27.52 -5.26 -27.60
N PRO A 424 27.68 -6.46 -27.00
CA PRO A 424 28.06 -6.55 -25.60
C PRO A 424 29.33 -5.71 -25.36
N PRO A 425 29.44 -5.00 -24.21
CA PRO A 425 30.64 -4.25 -23.91
C PRO A 425 31.84 -5.20 -24.02
N PRO A 426 32.96 -4.76 -24.62
CA PRO A 426 34.11 -5.63 -24.81
C PRO A 426 34.53 -6.21 -23.47
N THR A 427 34.39 -7.53 -23.34
CA THR A 427 34.92 -8.27 -22.20
C THR A 427 36.40 -8.43 -22.42
N PHE A 428 37.19 -7.54 -21.82
CA PHE A 428 38.64 -7.70 -21.77
C PHE A 428 38.96 -8.85 -20.80
N ASP A 429 39.29 -10.03 -21.33
CA ASP A 429 39.72 -11.19 -20.53
C ASP A 429 41.17 -11.04 -20.00
N HIS A 430 41.81 -9.91 -20.31
CA HIS A 430 43.12 -9.54 -19.81
C HIS A 430 43.27 -8.01 -19.84
N TRP A 431 44.03 -7.48 -18.89
CA TRP A 431 44.50 -6.11 -18.91
C TRP A 431 45.78 -6.07 -19.73
N GLU A 432 45.73 -5.52 -20.94
CA GLU A 432 46.94 -5.22 -21.71
C GLU A 432 47.46 -3.83 -21.32
N LEU A 433 48.59 -3.78 -20.63
CA LEU A 433 49.30 -2.55 -20.33
C LEU A 433 50.02 -2.09 -21.61
N GLY A 434 49.54 -0.98 -22.17
CA GLY A 434 49.99 -0.46 -23.46
C GLY A 434 51.50 -0.25 -23.56
N ILE A 435 52.01 -0.47 -24.77
CA ILE A 435 53.34 -0.05 -25.18
C ILE A 435 53.34 1.49 -25.18
N SER A 436 54.08 2.09 -24.25
CA SER A 436 54.35 3.53 -24.22
C SER A 436 55.24 3.89 -25.41
N GLU A 437 54.74 4.73 -26.34
CA GLU A 437 55.59 5.49 -27.26
C GLU A 437 56.36 6.56 -26.48
N LEU A 438 57.43 6.12 -25.81
CA LEU A 438 58.58 6.94 -25.46
C LEU A 438 59.79 6.33 -26.16
N GLY A 439 59.92 6.71 -27.43
CA GLY A 439 61.09 6.56 -28.28
C GLY A 439 61.16 7.74 -29.22
#